data_AF-A0A6C0J9F4-F1
#
_entry.id   AF-A0A6C0J9F4-F1
#
_cell.length_a   1.000
_cell.length_b   1.000
_cell.length_c   1.000
_cell.angle_alpha   90.00
_cell.angle_beta   90.00
_cell.angle_gamma   90.00
#
_symmetry.space_group_name_H-M   'P 1'
#
loop_
_entity.id
_entity.type
_entity.pdbx_description
1 polymer ?
#
loop_
_entity_poly.entity_id
_entity_poly.type
_entity_poly.pdbx_seq_one_letter_code
_entity_poly.pdbx_strand_id
1 'polypeptide(L)'
;MDELDEEWAVFQNQLTNNTLYDSVLSKDDNAKIDIPKCSDIYISTQTKIAYLNSPIKLYDVFWKLAVLDYYKQEEGIIKKSVKINCDSVEQSKILDDRIKATDNIDVNILSQVNNPNARKATFKDIRKIDVGIAKKDLLSYRKKKKGAFYNCFAIILRVFYKDVFKEVHVKIFNTGKLEIPGIQFDELLTITLDKLITILKPLVGDTISYNKKDISTVLINSNFSCRFFIDRFKLYEILKTKYNISAAYDPCSYPGIQCKFHYNRYNTEHNGFKIANQEGGDEYESAWQHISFMIFRTGSVLIVGNCDSNILNIIYVFLKKILQDEYVNISIKNNTIKKKKSAKKVRKKIVLFTVE
;
A
#
# COMPACT_ATOMS: atom_id res chain seq x y z
N MET A 1 -1.78 -6.50 41.47
CA MET A 1 -0.40 -6.12 41.13
C MET A 1 -0.42 -5.92 39.64
N ASP A 2 -0.30 -4.68 39.21
CA ASP A 2 -0.69 -4.30 37.84
C ASP A 2 0.30 -4.87 36.83
N GLU A 3 -0.20 -5.29 35.67
CA GLU A 3 0.56 -5.87 34.55
C GLU A 3 1.71 -4.93 34.09
N LEU A 4 1.55 -3.64 34.37
CA LEU A 4 2.56 -2.59 34.18
C LEU A 4 3.74 -2.68 35.15
N ASP A 5 3.51 -3.08 36.41
CA ASP A 5 4.55 -3.25 37.42
C ASP A 5 5.40 -4.49 37.13
N GLU A 6 4.78 -5.56 36.60
CA GLU A 6 5.50 -6.75 36.15
C GLU A 6 6.34 -6.46 34.89
N GLU A 7 5.82 -5.68 33.93
CA GLU A 7 6.58 -5.24 32.76
C GLU A 7 7.75 -4.30 33.14
N TRP A 8 7.55 -3.42 34.13
CA TRP A 8 8.60 -2.57 34.67
C TRP A 8 9.68 -3.36 35.41
N ALA A 9 9.31 -4.38 36.18
CA ALA A 9 10.26 -5.24 36.87
C ALA A 9 11.12 -6.06 35.89
N VAL A 10 10.55 -6.52 34.78
CA VAL A 10 11.29 -7.21 33.70
C VAL A 10 12.26 -6.26 32.98
N PHE A 11 11.85 -5.00 32.75
CA PHE A 11 12.72 -3.99 32.15
C PHE A 11 13.90 -3.59 33.07
N GLN A 12 13.65 -3.41 34.37
CA GLN A 12 14.68 -3.14 35.38
C GLN A 12 15.71 -4.28 35.47
N ASN A 13 15.25 -5.54 35.43
CA ASN A 13 16.12 -6.72 35.43
C ASN A 13 16.95 -6.89 34.13
N GLN A 14 16.55 -6.26 33.02
CA GLN A 14 17.34 -6.24 31.79
C GLN A 14 18.47 -5.20 31.84
N LEU A 15 18.29 -4.11 32.61
CA LEU A 15 19.30 -3.08 32.78
C LEU A 15 20.42 -3.51 33.75
N THR A 16 20.08 -4.24 34.82
CA THR A 16 21.06 -4.74 35.80
C THR A 16 21.92 -5.90 35.27
N ASN A 17 21.44 -6.64 34.27
CA ASN A 17 22.22 -7.71 33.62
C ASN A 17 23.16 -7.22 32.52
N ASN A 18 23.07 -5.96 32.09
CA ASN A 18 23.99 -5.37 31.11
C ASN A 18 25.35 -4.99 31.70
N THR A 19 25.51 -4.96 33.03
CA THR A 19 26.78 -4.64 33.72
C THR A 19 27.63 -5.86 34.10
N LEU A 20 27.26 -7.08 33.68
CA LEU A 20 27.98 -8.32 34.03
C LEU A 20 28.36 -9.21 32.83
N TYR A 21 28.39 -8.67 31.61
CA TYR A 21 28.75 -9.42 30.39
C TYR A 21 30.01 -8.91 29.67
N ASP A 22 30.95 -8.37 30.43
CA ASP A 22 32.37 -8.49 30.05
C ASP A 22 32.90 -9.81 30.61
N SER A 23 33.58 -10.57 29.75
CA SER A 23 34.09 -11.95 29.96
C SER A 23 33.07 -13.08 29.75
N VAL A 24 32.89 -13.50 28.49
CA VAL A 24 33.34 -14.81 27.98
C VAL A 24 33.29 -14.73 26.44
N LEU A 25 34.36 -14.20 25.85
CA LEU A 25 34.71 -14.48 24.46
C LEU A 25 35.68 -15.67 24.48
N SER A 26 35.15 -16.88 24.63
CA SER A 26 35.87 -18.06 24.14
C SER A 26 35.69 -18.08 22.62
N LYS A 27 36.73 -17.61 21.91
CA LYS A 27 36.89 -17.85 20.48
C LYS A 27 36.98 -19.36 20.27
N ASP A 28 35.92 -19.93 19.74
CA ASP A 28 35.94 -21.25 19.13
C ASP A 28 35.76 -21.05 17.63
N ASP A 29 36.88 -20.80 16.95
CA ASP A 29 36.95 -20.32 15.56
C ASP A 29 36.59 -21.39 14.49
N ASN A 30 35.87 -22.46 14.85
CA ASN A 30 35.54 -23.54 13.90
C ASN A 30 34.12 -24.14 13.98
N ALA A 31 33.18 -23.53 14.70
CA ALA A 31 31.77 -23.87 14.52
C ALA A 31 31.22 -23.14 13.29
N LYS A 32 30.91 -23.86 12.20
CA LYS A 32 30.16 -23.28 11.06
C LYS A 32 28.85 -22.69 11.59
N ILE A 33 28.79 -21.37 11.68
CA ILE A 33 27.57 -20.65 12.05
C ILE A 33 26.53 -20.93 10.96
N ASP A 34 25.49 -21.68 11.28
CA ASP A 34 24.39 -21.97 10.35
C ASP A 34 23.51 -20.72 10.23
N ILE A 35 23.77 -19.91 9.21
CA ILE A 35 23.05 -18.66 8.94
C ILE A 35 21.74 -18.99 8.22
N PRO A 36 20.57 -18.58 8.74
CA PRO A 36 19.30 -18.80 8.07
C PRO A 36 19.27 -18.20 6.67
N LYS A 37 18.87 -19.00 5.68
CA LYS A 37 18.73 -18.53 4.29
C LYS A 37 17.53 -17.59 4.17
N CYS A 38 17.77 -16.42 3.57
CA CYS A 38 16.70 -15.50 3.20
C CYS A 38 15.67 -16.19 2.29
N SER A 39 14.39 -15.82 2.43
CA SER A 39 13.35 -16.22 1.48
C SER A 39 13.57 -15.54 0.12
N ASP A 40 12.93 -16.09 -0.89
CA ASP A 40 12.80 -15.41 -2.17
C ASP A 40 11.98 -14.13 -2.00
N ILE A 41 12.27 -13.16 -2.85
CA ILE A 41 11.47 -11.95 -2.96
C ILE A 41 10.18 -12.24 -3.71
N TYR A 42 9.08 -11.69 -3.22
CA TYR A 42 7.80 -11.74 -3.93
C TYR A 42 7.15 -10.37 -3.95
N ILE A 43 6.47 -10.08 -5.06
CA ILE A 43 5.68 -8.86 -5.23
C ILE A 43 4.33 -9.08 -4.54
N SER A 44 4.06 -8.30 -3.50
CA SER A 44 2.81 -8.41 -2.75
C SER A 44 1.67 -7.72 -3.48
N THR A 45 1.94 -6.55 -4.07
CA THR A 45 1.01 -5.71 -4.81
C THR A 45 1.75 -4.71 -5.71
N GLN A 46 1.07 -4.24 -6.75
CA GLN A 46 1.51 -3.20 -7.66
C GLN A 46 0.37 -2.19 -7.87
N THR A 47 0.73 -0.95 -8.19
CA THR A 47 -0.19 0.06 -8.71
C THR A 47 0.11 0.27 -10.18
N LYS A 48 -0.89 0.00 -11.03
CA LYS A 48 -0.80 0.18 -12.47
C LYS A 48 -1.56 1.42 -12.91
N ILE A 49 -1.00 2.16 -13.87
CA ILE A 49 -1.70 3.18 -14.63
C ILE A 49 -1.93 2.64 -16.04
N ALA A 50 -3.13 2.88 -16.55
CA ALA A 50 -3.48 2.67 -17.95
C ALA A 50 -4.28 3.88 -18.45
N TYR A 51 -4.48 3.98 -19.76
CA TYR A 51 -5.23 5.07 -20.38
C TYR A 51 -6.31 4.52 -21.30
N LEU A 52 -7.50 5.09 -21.16
CA LEU A 52 -8.56 5.00 -22.14
C LEU A 52 -8.21 5.85 -23.36
N ASN A 53 -8.73 5.47 -24.52
CA ASN A 53 -8.58 6.24 -25.76
C ASN A 53 -9.47 7.49 -25.82
N SER A 54 -10.33 7.73 -24.83
CA SER A 54 -11.23 8.88 -24.76
C SER A 54 -11.44 9.38 -23.32
N PRO A 55 -11.74 10.68 -23.14
CA PRO A 55 -12.14 11.22 -21.83
C PRO A 55 -13.52 10.70 -21.40
N ILE A 56 -13.81 10.82 -20.10
CA ILE A 56 -15.05 10.31 -19.50
C ILE A 56 -15.82 11.43 -18.79
N LYS A 57 -17.11 11.56 -19.11
CA LYS A 57 -18.05 12.42 -18.39
C LYS A 57 -18.42 11.80 -17.03
N LEU A 58 -17.59 12.05 -16.02
CA LEU A 58 -17.60 11.35 -14.74
C LEU A 58 -18.98 11.26 -14.07
N TYR A 59 -19.68 12.39 -13.91
CA TYR A 59 -20.95 12.38 -13.18
C TYR A 59 -22.03 11.62 -13.93
N ASP A 60 -22.14 11.81 -15.25
CA ASP A 60 -23.13 11.09 -16.07
C ASP A 60 -22.89 9.57 -16.01
N VAL A 61 -21.64 9.14 -16.26
CA VAL A 61 -21.27 7.73 -16.21
C VAL A 61 -21.45 7.15 -14.80
N PHE A 62 -21.03 7.87 -13.75
CA PHE A 62 -21.15 7.39 -12.37
C PHE A 62 -22.58 7.00 -12.01
N TRP A 63 -23.57 7.82 -12.35
CA TRP A 63 -24.97 7.53 -12.03
C TRP A 63 -25.53 6.38 -12.86
N LYS A 64 -25.11 6.23 -14.11
CA LYS A 64 -25.53 5.13 -14.99
C LYS A 64 -24.92 3.76 -14.66
N LEU A 65 -23.80 3.71 -13.94
CA LEU A 65 -23.17 2.43 -13.57
C LEU A 65 -24.06 1.62 -12.62
N ALA A 66 -24.49 0.45 -13.06
CA ALA A 66 -25.20 -0.51 -12.21
C ALA A 66 -24.27 -1.07 -11.12
N VAL A 67 -24.80 -1.24 -9.91
CA VAL A 67 -24.09 -1.84 -8.78
C VAL A 67 -24.82 -3.11 -8.37
N LEU A 68 -24.10 -4.23 -8.33
CA LEU A 68 -24.61 -5.52 -7.93
C LEU A 68 -24.77 -5.59 -6.41
N ASP A 69 -25.81 -6.29 -5.98
CA ASP A 69 -25.94 -6.68 -4.58
C ASP A 69 -24.80 -7.61 -4.19
N TYR A 70 -24.21 -7.33 -3.03
CA TYR A 70 -22.97 -8.01 -2.63
C TYR A 70 -23.13 -9.53 -2.49
N TYR A 71 -24.32 -10.02 -2.13
CA TYR A 71 -24.60 -11.44 -1.93
C TYR A 71 -24.67 -12.25 -3.24
N LYS A 72 -24.93 -11.61 -4.39
CA LYS A 72 -25.00 -12.28 -5.70
C LYS A 72 -23.61 -12.74 -6.12
N GLN A 73 -23.48 -14.01 -6.50
CA GLN A 73 -22.20 -14.60 -6.92
C GLN A 73 -21.93 -14.36 -8.41
N GLU A 74 -21.86 -13.08 -8.79
CA GLU A 74 -21.71 -12.65 -10.18
C GLU A 74 -20.55 -11.66 -10.32
N GLU A 75 -20.03 -11.55 -11.54
CA GLU A 75 -19.02 -10.55 -11.87
C GLU A 75 -19.67 -9.20 -12.20
N GLY A 76 -19.08 -8.11 -11.71
CA GLY A 76 -19.56 -6.76 -11.97
C GLY A 76 -19.15 -5.78 -10.88
N ILE A 77 -19.69 -4.57 -10.95
CA ILE A 77 -19.38 -3.53 -9.98
C ILE A 77 -20.18 -3.81 -8.71
N ILE A 78 -19.50 -3.98 -7.58
CA ILE A 78 -20.16 -4.21 -6.27
C ILE A 78 -20.17 -2.95 -5.41
N LYS A 79 -19.33 -1.97 -5.76
CA LYS A 79 -19.26 -0.69 -5.09
C LYS A 79 -18.73 0.39 -6.03
N LYS A 80 -19.30 1.59 -5.98
CA LYS A 80 -18.78 2.79 -6.63
C LYS A 80 -18.73 3.96 -5.65
N SER A 81 -17.75 4.83 -5.80
CA SER A 81 -17.52 5.97 -4.93
C SER A 81 -17.13 7.21 -5.73
N VAL A 82 -17.71 8.36 -5.42
CA VAL A 82 -17.38 9.63 -6.08
C VAL A 82 -17.37 10.78 -5.09
N LYS A 83 -16.58 11.81 -5.40
CA LYS A 83 -16.66 13.10 -4.73
C LYS A 83 -17.36 14.09 -5.64
N ILE A 84 -18.44 14.69 -5.17
CA ILE A 84 -19.22 15.68 -5.91
C ILE A 84 -19.07 17.03 -5.22
N ASN A 85 -18.82 18.05 -6.03
CA ASN A 85 -18.85 19.44 -5.62
C ASN A 85 -20.07 20.09 -6.28
N CYS A 86 -20.91 20.72 -5.47
CA CYS A 86 -22.02 21.54 -5.92
C CYS A 86 -21.69 22.99 -5.56
N ASP A 87 -21.71 23.84 -6.59
CA ASP A 87 -21.40 25.27 -6.48
C ASP A 87 -22.69 26.11 -6.40
N SER A 88 -23.86 25.47 -6.51
CA SER A 88 -25.16 26.12 -6.36
C SER A 88 -26.18 25.26 -5.58
N VAL A 89 -27.22 25.92 -5.08
CA VAL A 89 -28.33 25.27 -4.37
C VAL A 89 -29.10 24.33 -5.31
N GLU A 90 -29.27 24.71 -6.57
CA GLU A 90 -29.96 23.91 -7.59
C GLU A 90 -29.21 22.60 -7.86
N GLN A 91 -27.88 22.66 -8.00
CA GLN A 91 -27.05 21.45 -8.16
C GLN A 91 -27.17 20.52 -6.96
N SER A 92 -27.25 21.09 -5.75
CA SER A 92 -27.40 20.32 -4.52
C SER A 92 -28.77 19.65 -4.44
N LYS A 93 -29.84 20.31 -4.88
CA LYS A 93 -31.19 19.72 -4.97
C LYS A 93 -31.23 18.56 -5.98
N ILE A 94 -30.67 18.75 -7.18
CA ILE A 94 -30.56 17.68 -8.18
C ILE A 94 -29.81 16.48 -7.61
N LEU A 95 -28.76 16.74 -6.83
CA LEU A 95 -28.00 15.69 -6.16
C LEU A 95 -28.84 14.95 -5.11
N ASP A 96 -29.59 15.68 -4.28
CA ASP A 96 -30.48 15.10 -3.28
C ASP A 96 -31.54 14.19 -3.90
N ASP A 97 -32.11 14.59 -5.04
CA ASP A 97 -33.11 13.79 -5.74
C ASP A 97 -32.51 12.48 -6.29
N ARG A 98 -31.28 12.53 -6.83
CA ARG A 98 -30.55 11.32 -7.26
C ARG A 98 -30.20 10.41 -6.08
N ILE A 99 -29.82 10.98 -4.94
CA ILE A 99 -29.52 10.22 -3.73
C ILE A 99 -30.76 9.48 -3.24
N LYS A 100 -31.92 10.14 -3.19
CA LYS A 100 -33.18 9.52 -2.76
C LYS A 100 -33.64 8.39 -3.67
N ALA A 101 -33.34 8.48 -4.97
CA ALA A 101 -33.69 7.47 -5.96
C ALA A 101 -32.70 6.30 -6.05
N THR A 102 -31.62 6.30 -5.26
CA THR A 102 -30.56 5.27 -5.32
C THR A 102 -30.50 4.48 -4.03
N ASP A 103 -30.68 3.16 -4.13
CA ASP A 103 -30.58 2.25 -2.99
C ASP A 103 -29.11 2.01 -2.58
N ASN A 104 -28.93 1.52 -1.35
CA ASN A 104 -27.62 1.13 -0.80
C ASN A 104 -26.55 2.23 -0.88
N ILE A 105 -26.96 3.47 -0.62
CA ILE A 105 -26.13 4.67 -0.69
C ILE A 105 -25.68 5.14 0.70
N ASP A 106 -24.39 5.47 0.85
CA ASP A 106 -23.83 6.18 2.00
C ASP A 106 -23.33 7.55 1.54
N VAL A 107 -23.80 8.60 2.22
CA VAL A 107 -23.46 9.99 1.90
C VAL A 107 -22.70 10.59 3.07
N ASN A 108 -21.52 11.12 2.76
CA ASN A 108 -20.68 11.83 3.72
C ASN A 108 -20.46 13.27 3.28
N ILE A 109 -21.06 14.21 4.00
CA ILE A 109 -20.85 15.65 3.79
C ILE A 109 -19.45 16.01 4.28
N LEU A 110 -18.59 16.46 3.38
CA LEU A 110 -17.20 16.82 3.67
C LEU A 110 -17.06 18.31 4.00
N SER A 111 -17.86 19.16 3.37
CA SER A 111 -17.88 20.60 3.58
C SER A 111 -19.21 21.13 3.07
N GLN A 112 -19.90 21.95 3.88
CA GLN A 112 -21.12 22.61 3.48
C GLN A 112 -21.10 24.05 3.99
N VAL A 113 -21.26 25.01 3.08
CA VAL A 113 -21.28 26.44 3.36
C VAL A 113 -22.39 27.04 2.53
N ASN A 114 -23.28 27.79 3.19
CA ASN A 114 -24.30 28.58 2.54
C ASN A 114 -24.35 29.93 3.26
N ASN A 115 -23.56 30.89 2.80
CA ASN A 115 -23.49 32.22 3.38
C ASN A 115 -23.51 33.28 2.28
N PRO A 116 -24.67 33.89 1.99
CA PRO A 116 -24.80 34.94 0.99
C PRO A 116 -23.88 36.16 1.22
N ASN A 117 -23.46 36.40 2.47
CA ASN A 117 -22.66 37.56 2.87
C ASN A 117 -21.13 37.29 2.85
N ALA A 118 -20.68 36.11 2.40
CA ALA A 118 -19.27 35.75 2.42
C ALA A 118 -18.48 36.31 1.22
N ARG A 119 -17.31 36.92 1.48
CA ARG A 119 -16.44 37.57 0.46
C ARG A 119 -15.82 36.66 -0.62
N LYS A 120 -15.75 35.33 -0.44
CA LYS A 120 -14.99 34.43 -1.35
C LYS A 120 -15.72 33.17 -1.83
N ALA A 121 -16.75 32.69 -1.13
CA ALA A 121 -17.57 31.57 -1.57
C ALA A 121 -18.95 31.68 -0.91
N THR A 122 -19.97 32.04 -1.69
CA THR A 122 -21.34 32.22 -1.21
C THR A 122 -22.04 30.89 -0.95
N PHE A 123 -21.72 29.87 -1.76
CA PHE A 123 -22.24 28.51 -1.62
C PHE A 123 -21.17 27.47 -1.94
N LYS A 124 -21.11 26.39 -1.15
CA LYS A 124 -20.22 25.25 -1.36
C LYS A 124 -20.81 24.03 -0.70
N ASP A 125 -21.08 22.99 -1.46
CA ASP A 125 -21.50 21.69 -0.92
C ASP A 125 -20.65 20.59 -1.53
N ILE A 126 -19.81 19.96 -0.70
CA ILE A 126 -18.93 18.87 -1.09
C ILE A 126 -19.34 17.62 -0.36
N ARG A 127 -19.72 16.60 -1.14
CA ARG A 127 -20.15 15.30 -0.61
C ARG A 127 -19.31 14.18 -1.20
N LYS A 128 -19.04 13.17 -0.39
CA LYS A 128 -18.57 11.86 -0.84
C LYS A 128 -19.77 10.92 -0.85
N ILE A 129 -19.95 10.24 -1.96
CA ILE A 129 -21.04 9.29 -2.18
C ILE A 129 -20.43 7.94 -2.42
N ASP A 130 -20.89 6.94 -1.68
CA ASP A 130 -20.57 5.53 -1.88
C ASP A 130 -21.87 4.78 -2.14
N VAL A 131 -21.92 3.96 -3.20
CA VAL A 131 -23.06 3.10 -3.51
C VAL A 131 -22.57 1.66 -3.52
N GLY A 132 -23.23 0.79 -2.75
CA GLY A 132 -22.86 -0.62 -2.61
C GLY A 132 -21.81 -0.90 -1.53
N ILE A 133 -21.45 -2.19 -1.40
CA ILE A 133 -20.65 -2.74 -0.31
C ILE A 133 -19.52 -3.59 -0.90
N ALA A 134 -18.34 -3.58 -0.28
CA ALA A 134 -17.24 -4.47 -0.62
C ALA A 134 -16.82 -5.35 0.56
N LYS A 135 -16.04 -6.40 0.30
CA LYS A 135 -15.51 -7.30 1.33
C LYS A 135 -14.83 -6.57 2.46
N LYS A 136 -14.09 -5.51 2.13
CA LYS A 136 -13.39 -4.68 3.11
C LYS A 136 -14.36 -3.97 4.06
N ASP A 137 -15.52 -3.54 3.59
CA ASP A 137 -16.52 -2.86 4.44
C ASP A 137 -17.14 -3.85 5.44
N LEU A 138 -17.32 -5.10 5.03
CA LEU A 138 -17.79 -6.18 5.88
C LEU A 138 -16.74 -6.58 6.93
N LEU A 139 -15.48 -6.76 6.52
CA LEU A 139 -14.42 -7.29 7.39
C LEU A 139 -13.72 -6.22 8.25
N SER A 140 -13.72 -4.96 7.81
CA SER A 140 -13.02 -3.88 8.52
C SER A 140 -13.82 -3.40 9.73
N TYR A 141 -13.09 -3.12 10.82
CA TYR A 141 -13.60 -2.46 12.03
C TYR A 141 -13.28 -0.96 12.08
N ARG A 142 -12.58 -0.44 11.07
CA ARG A 142 -12.19 0.97 11.03
C ARG A 142 -13.41 1.86 10.86
N LYS A 143 -13.67 2.72 11.85
CA LYS A 143 -14.79 3.68 11.84
C LYS A 143 -14.46 5.03 11.17
N LYS A 144 -13.18 5.37 10.99
CA LYS A 144 -12.78 6.67 10.42
C LYS A 144 -13.20 6.76 8.94
N LYS A 145 -14.14 7.65 8.64
CA LYS A 145 -14.55 7.98 7.27
C LYS A 145 -13.35 8.51 6.50
N LYS A 146 -13.18 8.03 5.27
CA LYS A 146 -12.11 8.47 4.36
C LYS A 146 -12.63 9.55 3.44
N GLY A 147 -11.77 10.48 3.06
CA GLY A 147 -12.02 11.35 1.92
C GLY A 147 -12.07 10.57 0.60
N ALA A 148 -12.42 11.27 -0.47
CA ALA A 148 -12.33 10.80 -1.85
C ALA A 148 -11.48 11.77 -2.67
N PHE A 149 -10.89 11.28 -3.76
CA PHE A 149 -10.10 12.07 -4.69
C PHE A 149 -11.03 12.90 -5.59
N TYR A 150 -10.55 14.05 -6.04
CA TYR A 150 -11.25 14.89 -7.02
C TYR A 150 -11.03 14.36 -8.44
N ASN A 151 -11.90 14.74 -9.37
CA ASN A 151 -11.78 14.47 -10.81
C ASN A 151 -11.66 12.99 -11.17
N CYS A 152 -12.17 12.11 -10.31
CA CYS A 152 -12.33 10.70 -10.58
C CYS A 152 -13.52 10.14 -9.81
N PHE A 153 -14.05 9.02 -10.27
CA PHE A 153 -14.77 8.10 -9.41
C PHE A 153 -13.96 6.81 -9.28
N ALA A 154 -14.21 6.09 -8.19
CA ALA A 154 -13.64 4.78 -7.93
C ALA A 154 -14.72 3.72 -8.03
N ILE A 155 -14.37 2.55 -8.53
CA ILE A 155 -15.21 1.35 -8.50
C ILE A 155 -14.44 0.21 -7.86
N ILE A 156 -15.18 -0.72 -7.27
CA ILE A 156 -14.67 -2.04 -6.89
C ILE A 156 -15.36 -3.02 -7.81
N LEU A 157 -14.57 -3.56 -8.75
CA LEU A 157 -15.01 -4.53 -9.72
C LEU A 157 -14.72 -5.93 -9.19
N ARG A 158 -15.75 -6.76 -9.11
CA ARG A 158 -15.63 -8.19 -8.79
C ARG A 158 -15.41 -8.96 -10.09
N VAL A 159 -14.31 -9.70 -10.16
CA VAL A 159 -13.93 -10.56 -11.29
C VAL A 159 -13.69 -11.98 -10.80
N PHE A 160 -14.07 -12.96 -11.60
CA PHE A 160 -13.84 -14.38 -11.31
C PHE A 160 -12.48 -14.79 -11.87
N TYR A 161 -11.56 -15.19 -10.98
CA TYR A 161 -10.19 -15.50 -11.38
C TYR A 161 -9.64 -16.66 -10.54
N LYS A 162 -9.22 -17.74 -11.23
CA LYS A 162 -8.70 -18.98 -10.61
C LYS A 162 -9.66 -19.52 -9.53
N ASP A 163 -10.91 -19.76 -9.95
CA ASP A 163 -12.00 -20.31 -9.13
C ASP A 163 -12.39 -19.50 -7.89
N VAL A 164 -11.99 -18.21 -7.84
CA VAL A 164 -12.27 -17.32 -6.72
C VAL A 164 -12.66 -15.93 -7.21
N PHE A 165 -13.69 -15.34 -6.60
CA PHE A 165 -14.00 -13.93 -6.81
C PHE A 165 -12.93 -13.02 -6.18
N LYS A 166 -12.32 -12.17 -7.01
CA LYS A 166 -11.39 -11.12 -6.61
C LYS A 166 -12.06 -9.76 -6.74
N GLU A 167 -11.80 -8.88 -5.79
CA GLU A 167 -12.26 -7.50 -5.81
C GLU A 167 -11.10 -6.59 -6.20
N VAL A 168 -11.24 -5.90 -7.34
CA VAL A 168 -10.22 -5.03 -7.89
C VAL A 168 -10.70 -3.59 -7.84
N HIS A 169 -9.91 -2.73 -7.21
CA HIS A 169 -10.21 -1.31 -7.10
C HIS A 169 -9.67 -0.58 -8.32
N VAL A 170 -10.53 0.16 -9.00
CA VAL A 170 -10.16 0.95 -10.19
C VAL A 170 -10.62 2.39 -9.98
N LYS A 171 -9.72 3.35 -10.15
CA LYS A 171 -10.08 4.77 -10.26
C LYS A 171 -10.10 5.19 -11.72
N ILE A 172 -11.15 5.89 -12.11
CA ILE A 172 -11.37 6.38 -13.46
C ILE A 172 -11.38 7.92 -13.39
N PHE A 173 -10.40 8.55 -14.03
CA PHE A 173 -10.27 10.00 -14.08
C PHE A 173 -10.97 10.58 -15.32
N ASN A 174 -11.37 11.85 -15.25
CA ASN A 174 -12.04 12.54 -16.36
C ASN A 174 -11.23 12.53 -17.67
N THR A 175 -9.90 12.54 -17.57
CA THR A 175 -8.97 12.50 -18.70
C THR A 175 -8.90 11.14 -19.40
N GLY A 176 -9.57 10.11 -18.89
CA GLY A 176 -9.43 8.73 -19.37
C GLY A 176 -8.30 7.95 -18.70
N LYS A 177 -7.52 8.58 -17.80
CA LYS A 177 -6.53 7.89 -16.97
C LYS A 177 -7.22 6.88 -16.04
N LEU A 178 -6.64 5.70 -15.91
CA LEU A 178 -7.03 4.64 -14.99
C LEU A 178 -5.91 4.42 -13.95
N GLU A 179 -6.27 4.25 -12.69
CA GLU A 179 -5.32 3.87 -11.62
C GLU A 179 -5.87 2.62 -10.91
N ILE A 180 -5.12 1.52 -10.97
CA ILE A 180 -5.48 0.21 -10.43
C ILE A 180 -4.47 -0.15 -9.33
N PRO A 181 -4.71 0.28 -8.07
CA PRO A 181 -3.84 -0.07 -6.96
C PRO A 181 -4.10 -1.50 -6.47
N GLY A 182 -3.05 -2.16 -5.97
CA GLY A 182 -3.19 -3.43 -5.27
C GLY A 182 -3.30 -4.66 -6.17
N ILE A 183 -2.96 -4.53 -7.46
CA ILE A 183 -2.96 -5.67 -8.39
C ILE A 183 -1.73 -6.55 -8.13
N GLN A 184 -1.88 -7.87 -8.18
CA GLN A 184 -0.76 -8.79 -7.92
C GLN A 184 -0.15 -9.37 -9.19
N PHE A 185 -0.99 -9.58 -10.21
CA PHE A 185 -0.63 -10.28 -11.44
C PHE A 185 -1.14 -9.50 -12.65
N ASP A 186 -0.35 -9.45 -13.72
CA ASP A 186 -0.71 -8.74 -14.96
C ASP A 186 -1.91 -9.41 -15.70
N GLU A 187 -2.11 -10.71 -15.51
CA GLU A 187 -3.29 -11.43 -16.03
C GLU A 187 -4.59 -10.89 -15.41
N LEU A 188 -4.62 -10.70 -14.09
CA LEU A 188 -5.77 -10.12 -13.38
C LEU A 188 -6.03 -8.68 -13.82
N LEU A 189 -4.98 -7.91 -14.12
CA LEU A 189 -5.10 -6.57 -14.67
C LEU A 189 -5.84 -6.59 -16.01
N THR A 190 -5.42 -7.46 -16.93
CA THR A 190 -6.02 -7.59 -18.26
C THR A 190 -7.50 -7.94 -18.17
N ILE A 191 -7.86 -8.96 -17.38
CA ILE A 191 -9.25 -9.37 -17.15
C ILE A 191 -10.08 -8.20 -16.60
N THR A 192 -9.53 -7.46 -15.63
CA THR A 192 -10.19 -6.30 -15.03
C THR A 192 -10.46 -5.20 -16.06
N LEU A 193 -9.45 -4.88 -16.89
CA LEU A 193 -9.56 -3.83 -17.91
C LEU A 193 -10.55 -4.22 -19.02
N ASP A 194 -10.48 -5.45 -19.53
CA ASP A 194 -11.41 -5.94 -20.55
C ASP A 194 -12.87 -5.96 -20.02
N LYS A 195 -13.08 -6.35 -18.76
CA LYS A 195 -14.41 -6.29 -18.10
C LYS A 195 -14.88 -4.85 -17.90
N LEU A 196 -13.99 -3.94 -17.49
CA LEU A 196 -14.29 -2.51 -17.37
C LEU A 196 -14.75 -1.92 -18.71
N ILE A 197 -14.03 -2.19 -19.80
CA ILE A 197 -14.42 -1.72 -21.13
C ILE A 197 -15.81 -2.25 -21.51
N THR A 198 -16.07 -3.54 -21.28
CA THR A 198 -17.38 -4.15 -21.54
C THR A 198 -18.51 -3.41 -20.81
N ILE A 199 -18.28 -3.02 -19.56
CA ILE A 199 -19.26 -2.26 -18.76
C ILE A 199 -19.42 -0.82 -19.25
N LEU A 200 -18.33 -0.18 -19.72
CA LEU A 200 -18.36 1.22 -20.15
C LEU A 200 -18.98 1.41 -21.54
N LYS A 201 -18.75 0.49 -22.49
CA LYS A 201 -19.25 0.57 -23.88
C LYS A 201 -20.71 1.01 -24.01
N PRO A 202 -21.70 0.36 -23.35
CA PRO A 202 -23.10 0.78 -23.48
C PRO A 202 -23.40 2.17 -22.89
N LEU A 203 -22.50 2.73 -22.07
CA LEU A 203 -22.70 4.01 -21.40
C LEU A 203 -22.03 5.18 -22.13
N VAL A 204 -20.94 4.92 -22.85
CA VAL A 204 -20.08 5.96 -23.45
C VAL A 204 -19.83 5.78 -24.95
N GLY A 205 -20.19 4.63 -25.53
CA GLY A 205 -20.03 4.31 -26.95
C GLY A 205 -19.06 3.14 -27.20
N ASP A 206 -19.27 2.43 -28.31
CA ASP A 206 -18.54 1.19 -28.64
C ASP A 206 -17.06 1.37 -29.00
N THR A 207 -16.65 2.61 -29.28
CA THR A 207 -15.27 2.95 -29.65
C THR A 207 -14.33 3.02 -28.44
N ILE A 208 -14.86 2.97 -27.21
CA ILE A 208 -14.01 3.02 -26.02
C ILE A 208 -13.13 1.79 -25.91
N SER A 209 -11.84 2.02 -25.67
CA SER A 209 -10.83 0.98 -25.46
C SER A 209 -9.73 1.53 -24.55
N TYR A 210 -8.81 0.67 -24.13
CA TYR A 210 -7.61 1.08 -23.40
C TYR A 210 -6.36 0.69 -24.18
N ASN A 211 -5.29 1.48 -24.02
CA ASN A 211 -4.02 1.20 -24.68
C ASN A 211 -3.29 0.05 -23.95
N LYS A 212 -3.31 -1.15 -24.54
CA LYS A 212 -2.64 -2.34 -23.99
C LYS A 212 -1.11 -2.20 -23.91
N LYS A 213 -0.51 -1.34 -24.73
CA LYS A 213 0.95 -1.13 -24.79
C LYS A 213 1.44 -0.05 -23.81
N ASP A 214 0.54 0.80 -23.33
CA ASP A 214 0.86 1.93 -22.45
C ASP A 214 0.29 1.69 -21.04
N ILE A 215 0.77 0.60 -20.44
CA ILE A 215 0.48 0.26 -19.04
C ILE A 215 1.77 0.45 -18.25
N SER A 216 1.77 1.41 -17.34
CA SER A 216 2.93 1.71 -16.49
C SER A 216 2.73 1.19 -15.07
N THR A 217 3.81 0.71 -14.47
CA THR A 217 3.86 0.40 -13.04
C THR A 217 4.37 1.63 -12.30
N VAL A 218 3.61 2.12 -11.33
CA VAL A 218 3.95 3.36 -10.59
C VAL A 218 4.51 3.05 -9.20
N LEU A 219 4.08 1.92 -8.64
CA LEU A 219 4.46 1.51 -7.31
C LEU A 219 4.49 0.00 -7.26
N ILE A 220 5.60 -0.56 -6.83
CA ILE A 220 5.72 -1.95 -6.44
C ILE A 220 5.83 -2.01 -4.92
N ASN A 221 5.12 -2.96 -4.30
CA ASN A 221 5.35 -3.36 -2.92
C ASN A 221 5.75 -4.83 -2.93
N SER A 222 6.93 -5.12 -2.43
CA SER A 222 7.50 -6.46 -2.41
C SER A 222 8.09 -6.77 -1.05
N ASN A 223 8.15 -8.06 -0.71
CA ASN A 223 8.64 -8.49 0.59
C ASN A 223 9.54 -9.71 0.45
N PHE A 224 10.48 -9.83 1.39
CA PHE A 224 11.21 -11.06 1.68
C PHE A 224 11.53 -11.12 3.18
N SER A 225 12.15 -12.20 3.64
CA SER A 225 12.59 -12.31 5.03
C SER A 225 13.96 -12.95 5.14
N CYS A 226 14.81 -12.43 6.03
CA CYS A 226 16.07 -13.07 6.42
C CYS A 226 15.89 -14.21 7.43
N ARG A 227 14.68 -14.41 7.97
CA ARG A 227 14.29 -15.51 8.87
C ARG A 227 15.03 -15.54 10.23
N PHE A 228 15.59 -14.43 10.68
CA PHE A 228 16.10 -14.24 12.03
C PHE A 228 15.70 -12.88 12.59
N PHE A 229 15.72 -12.75 13.92
CA PHE A 229 15.43 -11.46 14.56
C PHE A 229 16.65 -10.53 14.49
N ILE A 230 16.38 -9.26 14.20
CA ILE A 230 17.40 -8.23 13.97
C ILE A 230 17.42 -7.24 15.14
N ASP A 231 18.61 -6.99 15.67
CA ASP A 231 18.93 -5.80 16.45
C ASP A 231 18.93 -4.59 15.52
N ARG A 232 17.82 -3.86 15.53
CA ARG A 232 17.59 -2.75 14.60
C ARG A 232 18.52 -1.58 14.85
N PHE A 233 18.97 -1.37 16.09
CA PHE A 233 19.88 -0.27 16.40
C PHE A 233 21.27 -0.58 15.82
N LYS A 234 21.80 -1.78 16.07
CA LYS A 234 23.08 -2.21 15.48
C LYS A 234 23.05 -2.20 13.96
N LEU A 235 21.98 -2.74 13.36
CA LEU A 235 21.85 -2.73 11.91
C LEU A 235 21.73 -1.29 11.35
N TYR A 236 21.00 -0.40 12.02
CA TYR A 236 20.90 1.01 11.61
C TYR A 236 22.27 1.69 11.58
N GLU A 237 23.08 1.52 12.64
CA GLU A 237 24.44 2.07 12.71
C GLU A 237 25.32 1.50 11.59
N ILE A 238 25.29 0.19 11.37
CA ILE A 238 26.06 -0.48 10.31
C ILE A 238 25.64 0.01 8.92
N LEU A 239 24.34 0.11 8.64
CA LEU A 239 23.82 0.60 7.36
C LEU A 239 24.32 2.01 7.07
N LYS A 240 24.32 2.89 8.07
CA LYS A 240 24.72 4.29 7.93
C LYS A 240 26.23 4.45 7.81
N THR A 241 27.02 3.75 8.62
CA THR A 241 28.47 3.98 8.76
C THR A 241 29.31 3.09 7.83
N LYS A 242 28.95 1.82 7.67
CA LYS A 242 29.71 0.87 6.83
C LYS A 242 29.25 0.87 5.38
N TYR A 243 27.94 0.96 5.17
CA TYR A 243 27.33 0.85 3.83
C TYR A 243 26.87 2.18 3.24
N ASN A 244 27.02 3.30 3.98
CA ASN A 244 26.61 4.64 3.56
C ASN A 244 25.15 4.75 3.08
N ILE A 245 24.27 3.86 3.58
CA ILE A 245 22.86 3.88 3.26
C ILE A 245 22.18 5.03 3.99
N SER A 246 21.37 5.79 3.26
CA SER A 246 20.47 6.77 3.86
C SER A 246 19.40 6.02 4.66
N ALA A 247 19.58 5.96 5.98
CA ALA A 247 18.71 5.28 6.93
C ALA A 247 18.19 6.23 8.01
N ALA A 248 16.97 5.99 8.48
CA ALA A 248 16.34 6.64 9.61
C ALA A 248 15.75 5.60 10.55
N TYR A 249 16.00 5.74 11.84
CA TYR A 249 15.50 4.83 12.87
C TYR A 249 14.98 5.61 14.08
N ASP A 250 13.66 5.63 14.22
CA ASP A 250 12.95 6.08 15.41
C ASP A 250 11.90 5.02 15.79
N PRO A 251 12.21 4.13 16.75
CA PRO A 251 11.34 3.01 17.11
C PRO A 251 10.02 3.45 17.75
N CYS A 252 9.94 4.68 18.29
CA CYS A 252 8.72 5.22 18.87
C CYS A 252 7.72 5.65 17.78
N SER A 253 8.23 6.16 16.66
CA SER A 253 7.41 6.65 15.55
C SER A 253 7.13 5.57 14.49
N TYR A 254 8.08 4.66 14.24
CA TYR A 254 7.95 3.64 13.20
C TYR A 254 8.63 2.31 13.58
N PRO A 255 7.98 1.15 13.34
CA PRO A 255 8.48 -0.14 13.83
C PRO A 255 9.72 -0.68 13.11
N GLY A 256 10.06 -0.19 11.92
CA GLY A 256 11.21 -0.64 11.12
C GLY A 256 12.33 0.41 11.00
N ILE A 257 13.46 0.02 10.43
CA ILE A 257 14.46 0.97 9.94
C ILE A 257 13.99 1.43 8.55
N GLN A 258 13.88 2.73 8.31
CA GLN A 258 13.49 3.28 7.00
C GLN A 258 14.75 3.64 6.22
N CYS A 259 14.92 3.05 5.05
CA CYS A 259 16.12 3.23 4.24
C CYS A 259 15.79 3.66 2.80
N LYS A 260 16.76 4.30 2.14
CA LYS A 260 16.70 4.62 0.71
C LYS A 260 17.87 3.99 -0.02
N PHE A 261 17.56 3.28 -1.10
CA PHE A 261 18.52 2.75 -2.04
C PHE A 261 18.60 3.69 -3.25
N HIS A 262 19.78 4.23 -3.53
CA HIS A 262 20.04 5.06 -4.69
C HIS A 262 20.50 4.20 -5.87
N TYR A 263 19.82 4.33 -7.00
CA TYR A 263 20.14 3.64 -8.25
C TYR A 263 20.33 4.66 -9.37
N ASN A 264 21.28 4.40 -10.26
CA ASN A 264 21.46 5.12 -11.51
C ASN A 264 21.70 4.11 -12.63
N ARG A 265 20.95 4.20 -13.73
CA ARG A 265 21.02 3.26 -14.86
C ARG A 265 22.37 3.22 -15.58
N TYR A 266 23.20 4.25 -15.42
CA TYR A 266 24.52 4.34 -16.04
C TYR A 266 25.62 3.67 -15.20
N ASN A 267 25.34 3.34 -13.93
CA ASN A 267 26.32 2.67 -13.08
C ASN A 267 26.34 1.17 -13.36
N THR A 268 27.53 0.59 -13.39
CA THR A 268 27.74 -0.87 -13.47
C THR A 268 27.49 -1.55 -12.11
N GLU A 269 27.85 -0.86 -11.02
CA GLU A 269 27.65 -1.32 -9.65
C GLU A 269 26.62 -0.47 -8.91
N HIS A 270 25.82 -1.13 -8.08
CA HIS A 270 24.77 -0.50 -7.30
C HIS A 270 24.93 -0.83 -5.81
N ASN A 271 25.68 0.02 -5.12
CA ASN A 271 25.98 -0.12 -3.69
C ASN A 271 24.98 0.61 -2.78
N GLY A 272 23.89 1.15 -3.35
CA GLY A 272 22.77 1.72 -2.61
C GLY A 272 22.91 3.17 -2.15
N PHE A 273 24.04 3.83 -2.41
CA PHE A 273 24.26 5.24 -2.12
C PHE A 273 24.57 6.05 -3.39
N LYS A 274 24.34 7.37 -3.33
CA LYS A 274 24.62 8.27 -4.45
C LYS A 274 26.13 8.52 -4.53
N ILE A 275 26.71 8.28 -5.70
CA ILE A 275 28.11 8.60 -5.99
C ILE A 275 28.12 9.96 -6.69
N ALA A 276 29.00 10.86 -6.26
CA ALA A 276 29.25 12.10 -7.00
C ALA A 276 30.14 11.76 -8.19
N ASN A 277 29.61 11.88 -9.41
CA ASN A 277 30.40 11.70 -10.61
C ASN A 277 30.67 13.08 -11.23
N GLN A 278 31.93 13.52 -11.22
CA GLN A 278 32.32 14.85 -11.70
C GLN A 278 32.29 14.96 -13.23
N GLU A 279 32.28 13.82 -13.93
CA GLU A 279 32.27 13.74 -15.39
C GLU A 279 30.87 13.49 -15.97
N GLY A 280 29.88 13.21 -15.12
CA GLY A 280 28.49 12.97 -15.54
C GLY A 280 27.80 14.29 -15.85
N GLY A 281 27.40 14.50 -17.10
CA GLY A 281 26.54 15.63 -17.48
C GLY A 281 25.14 15.56 -16.86
N ASP A 282 24.29 16.55 -17.17
CA ASP A 282 22.93 16.68 -16.62
C ASP A 282 22.06 15.42 -16.78
N GLU A 283 22.27 14.64 -17.84
CA GLU A 283 21.58 13.36 -18.07
C GLU A 283 21.91 12.29 -17.02
N TYR A 284 23.15 12.25 -16.54
CA TYR A 284 23.56 11.32 -15.49
C TYR A 284 22.90 11.70 -14.16
N GLU A 285 22.94 12.98 -13.81
CA GLU A 285 22.38 13.48 -12.55
C GLU A 285 20.85 13.33 -12.49
N SER A 286 20.16 13.52 -13.62
CA SER A 286 18.71 13.32 -13.72
C SER A 286 18.27 11.85 -13.74
N ALA A 287 19.17 10.91 -14.03
CA ALA A 287 18.88 9.47 -14.06
C ALA A 287 18.89 8.79 -12.69
N TRP A 288 19.22 9.51 -11.61
CA TRP A 288 19.16 8.98 -10.25
C TRP A 288 17.70 8.75 -9.80
N GLN A 289 17.43 7.54 -9.33
CA GLN A 289 16.19 7.19 -8.67
C GLN A 289 16.46 6.66 -7.26
N HIS A 290 15.49 6.85 -6.37
CA HIS A 290 15.55 6.33 -5.01
C HIS A 290 14.39 5.35 -4.78
N ILE A 291 14.72 4.18 -4.25
CA ILE A 291 13.75 3.16 -3.88
C ILE A 291 13.79 3.02 -2.36
N SER A 292 12.63 3.05 -1.72
CA SER A 292 12.56 2.92 -0.27
C SER A 292 12.55 1.44 0.11
N PHE A 293 13.23 1.10 1.20
CA PHE A 293 13.07 -0.20 1.81
C PHE A 293 13.01 -0.08 3.33
N MET A 294 12.33 -1.02 3.98
CA MET A 294 12.18 -1.05 5.42
C MET A 294 12.57 -2.42 5.96
N ILE A 295 13.39 -2.43 7.00
CA ILE A 295 13.84 -3.65 7.68
C ILE A 295 13.21 -3.71 9.07
N PHE A 296 12.48 -4.78 9.34
CA PHE A 296 11.75 -4.97 10.60
C PHE A 296 12.51 -5.90 11.56
N ARG A 297 12.19 -5.79 12.85
CA ARG A 297 12.80 -6.62 13.92
C ARG A 297 12.66 -8.11 13.63
N THR A 298 11.56 -8.53 13.02
CA THR A 298 11.24 -9.91 12.68
C THR A 298 12.10 -10.48 11.55
N GLY A 299 13.00 -9.67 10.97
CA GLY A 299 13.75 -10.03 9.77
C GLY A 299 12.92 -9.94 8.50
N SER A 300 11.72 -9.38 8.55
CA SER A 300 10.95 -9.05 7.35
C SER A 300 11.54 -7.80 6.71
N VAL A 301 11.60 -7.77 5.38
CA VAL A 301 12.09 -6.65 4.59
C VAL A 301 11.06 -6.30 3.53
N LEU A 302 10.71 -5.03 3.46
CA LEU A 302 9.75 -4.45 2.52
C LEU A 302 10.53 -3.56 1.54
N ILE A 303 10.40 -3.76 0.23
CA ILE A 303 10.94 -2.86 -0.79
C ILE A 303 9.77 -2.21 -1.53
N VAL A 304 9.75 -0.88 -1.56
CA VAL A 304 8.67 -0.05 -2.10
C VAL A 304 9.22 1.10 -2.93
N GLY A 305 8.70 1.24 -4.14
CA GLY A 305 9.03 2.38 -5.01
C GLY A 305 8.51 2.22 -6.42
N ASN A 306 8.71 3.26 -7.23
CA ASN A 306 8.53 3.18 -8.66
C ASN A 306 9.76 2.52 -9.28
N CYS A 307 9.67 1.25 -9.63
CA CYS A 307 10.77 0.48 -10.21
C CYS A 307 10.22 -0.70 -11.01
N ASP A 308 11.08 -1.34 -11.80
CA ASP A 308 10.79 -2.60 -12.48
C ASP A 308 11.37 -3.80 -11.72
N SER A 309 11.11 -5.01 -12.24
CA SER A 309 11.59 -6.26 -11.64
C SER A 309 13.12 -6.38 -11.61
N ASN A 310 13.84 -5.72 -12.53
CA ASN A 310 15.31 -5.80 -12.59
C ASN A 310 15.93 -4.99 -11.45
N ILE A 311 15.51 -3.73 -11.30
CA ILE A 311 15.93 -2.86 -10.20
C ILE A 311 15.55 -3.49 -8.85
N LEU A 312 14.36 -4.09 -8.78
CA LEU A 312 13.92 -4.78 -7.57
C LEU A 312 14.85 -5.94 -7.18
N ASN A 313 15.27 -6.75 -8.15
CA ASN A 313 16.20 -7.86 -7.92
C ASN A 313 17.60 -7.39 -7.52
N ILE A 314 18.08 -6.28 -8.09
CA ILE A 314 19.35 -5.66 -7.69
C ILE A 314 19.33 -5.31 -6.19
N ILE A 315 18.26 -4.62 -5.75
CA ILE A 315 18.10 -4.24 -4.34
C ILE A 315 17.97 -5.48 -3.45
N TYR A 316 17.20 -6.49 -3.87
CA TYR A 316 17.05 -7.74 -3.13
C TYR A 316 18.39 -8.45 -2.91
N VAL A 317 19.20 -8.61 -3.96
CA VAL A 317 20.51 -9.25 -3.88
C VAL A 317 21.46 -8.46 -2.98
N PHE A 318 21.48 -7.13 -3.13
CA PHE A 318 22.26 -6.24 -2.27
C PHE A 318 21.90 -6.40 -0.78
N LEU A 319 20.61 -6.34 -0.44
CA LEU A 319 20.15 -6.45 0.95
C LEU A 319 20.39 -7.84 1.52
N LYS A 320 20.20 -8.89 0.72
CA LYS A 320 20.50 -10.28 1.11
C LYS A 320 21.97 -10.42 1.50
N LYS A 321 22.88 -9.84 0.73
CA LYS A 321 24.32 -9.83 1.03
C LYS A 321 24.62 -9.13 2.36
N ILE A 322 24.12 -7.91 2.57
CA ILE A 322 24.32 -7.18 3.84
C ILE A 322 23.83 -7.99 5.04
N LEU A 323 22.62 -8.56 4.94
CA LEU A 323 22.02 -9.31 6.05
C LEU A 323 22.77 -10.61 6.36
N GLN A 324 23.44 -11.20 5.37
CA GLN A 324 24.30 -12.37 5.54
C GLN A 324 25.65 -12.00 6.14
N ASP A 325 26.31 -10.99 5.58
CA ASP A 325 27.64 -10.51 6.01
C ASP A 325 27.60 -10.01 7.47
N GLU A 326 26.50 -9.37 7.88
CA GLU A 326 26.35 -8.77 9.20
C GLU A 326 25.62 -9.64 10.21
N TYR A 327 25.26 -10.88 9.85
CA TYR A 327 24.42 -11.76 10.68
C TYR A 327 24.90 -11.87 12.13
N VAL A 328 26.20 -12.08 12.34
CA VAL A 328 26.80 -12.24 13.68
C VAL A 328 26.65 -10.96 14.52
N ASN A 329 26.68 -9.80 13.87
CA ASN A 329 26.62 -8.50 14.54
C ASN A 329 25.19 -8.09 14.90
N ILE A 330 24.23 -8.46 14.04
CA ILE A 330 22.85 -7.95 14.12
C ILE A 330 21.83 -8.99 14.58
N SER A 331 22.18 -10.28 14.63
CA SER A 331 21.23 -11.31 15.03
C SER A 331 20.95 -11.26 16.53
N ILE A 332 19.66 -11.33 16.89
CA ILE A 332 19.23 -11.49 18.27
C ILE A 332 19.08 -12.98 18.53
N LYS A 333 19.89 -13.53 19.44
CA LYS A 333 19.68 -14.89 19.95
C LYS A 333 18.29 -14.95 20.60
N ASN A 334 17.44 -15.82 20.09
CA ASN A 334 16.15 -16.06 20.73
C ASN A 334 16.41 -16.63 22.13
N ASN A 335 16.10 -15.88 23.19
CA ASN A 335 15.70 -16.52 24.44
C ASN A 335 14.41 -17.27 24.11
N THR A 336 14.51 -18.59 23.96
CA THR A 336 13.39 -19.50 23.69
C THR A 336 12.46 -19.57 24.90
N ILE A 337 11.80 -18.47 25.24
CA ILE A 337 10.56 -18.54 26.01
C ILE A 337 9.49 -18.83 24.98
N LYS A 338 9.05 -20.09 24.91
CA LYS A 338 7.90 -20.52 24.10
C LYS A 338 6.77 -19.51 24.33
N LYS A 339 6.47 -18.68 23.33
CA LYS A 339 5.32 -17.77 23.39
C LYS A 339 4.09 -18.61 23.72
N LYS A 340 3.46 -18.38 24.88
CA LYS A 340 2.11 -18.89 25.15
C LYS A 340 1.25 -18.50 23.94
N LYS A 341 0.61 -19.48 23.30
CA LYS A 341 -0.38 -19.21 22.25
C LYS A 341 -1.48 -18.37 22.88
N SER A 342 -1.47 -17.05 22.67
CA SER A 342 -2.57 -16.22 23.13
C SER A 342 -3.82 -16.66 22.39
N ALA A 343 -4.90 -16.91 23.14
CA ALA A 343 -6.19 -17.17 22.54
C ALA A 343 -6.55 -15.95 21.67
N LYS A 344 -6.73 -16.16 20.36
CA LYS A 344 -7.17 -15.08 19.47
C LYS A 344 -8.55 -14.63 19.96
N LYS A 345 -8.66 -13.41 20.51
CA LYS A 345 -9.96 -12.80 20.82
C LYS A 345 -10.79 -12.72 19.54
N VAL A 346 -11.78 -13.59 19.40
CA VAL A 346 -12.71 -13.57 18.26
C VAL A 346 -13.64 -12.36 18.44
N ARG A 347 -13.46 -11.33 17.62
CA ARG A 347 -14.40 -10.21 17.55
C ARG A 347 -15.52 -10.60 16.59
N LYS A 348 -16.76 -10.49 17.05
CA LYS A 348 -17.96 -10.69 16.22
C LYS A 348 -18.43 -9.34 15.68
N LYS A 349 -18.89 -9.32 14.44
CA LYS A 349 -19.56 -8.17 13.81
C LYS A 349 -20.88 -8.66 13.23
N ILE A 350 -21.97 -8.03 13.62
CA ILE A 350 -23.31 -8.33 13.10
C ILE A 350 -23.55 -7.39 11.92
N VAL A 351 -23.90 -7.94 10.77
CA VAL A 351 -24.30 -7.20 9.57
C VAL A 351 -25.73 -7.62 9.28
N LEU A 352 -26.63 -6.65 9.26
CA LEU A 352 -28.03 -6.87 8.91
C LEU A 352 -28.18 -6.61 7.41
N PHE A 353 -28.76 -7.55 6.70
CA PHE A 353 -29.14 -7.40 5.30
C PHE A 353 -30.65 -7.30 5.25
N THR A 354 -31.18 -6.28 4.58
CA THR A 354 -32.56 -6.26 4.12
C THR A 354 -32.59 -7.13 2.86
N VAL A 355 -33.32 -8.24 2.91
CA VAL A 355 -33.63 -9.05 1.74
C VAL A 355 -35.01 -8.61 1.29
N GLU A 356 -35.12 -8.08 0.07
CA GLU A 356 -36.41 -7.87 -0.58
C GLU A 356 -36.94 -9.18 -1.17
#